data_AF-A0A212ERE7-F1
#
_entry.id   AF-A0A212ERE7-F1
#
_cell.length_a   1.000
_cell.length_b   1.000
_cell.length_c   1.000
_cell.angle_alpha   90.00
_cell.angle_beta   90.00
_cell.angle_gamma   90.00
#
_symmetry.space_group_name_H-M   'P 1'
#
loop_
_entity.id
_entity.type
_entity.pdbx_description
1 polymer ?
#
loop_
_entity_poly.entity_id
_entity_poly.type
_entity_poly.pdbx_seq_one_letter_code
_entity_poly.pdbx_strand_id
1 'polypeptide(L)'
;MLRPSKGKKWFKPVFDLDDNLPAKKIALDSPKVKSQDDVKNLQFASNTNIFNNVRDSNWMKNFDPVNIEDLAVNNKKVLELEEWMKNTCLKSNNNILLLSGPVGCGKTASIQTLASKYNIKITEWITPLDIEYPSEYGEYEFKEPQTKKFLEFIINSANYTSLVDNNSCKLVLVEDFPNIFMRTPAEFTEVLTQYKQRAKSPIVFICSESHTDTKNTSFNLFSSSLKEQFQIHHIMFNAVTLTGLKAALKRASAIMNSKFSSTYNNPTNEIIDSVVNSSGGDVRSAILNLHFACLKGSTCNLETSIIKEKESKSKTTTRRKKNVSNKFMTLGKDQTVSILHGVGRVLNPKETVTENGHKTLTHNPKDIIEQFLSHPSSFVNFLHENYLPHFSGTYDVDEAATALSDADCMLAEWREQICQEYGLYTAVSGLMLANKSPVPAWNPVRGPKNMKVIYPTLQELSLLDPNVLYKGKTLVTDYSTYHKIISS
;
A
#
# COMPACT_ATOMS: atom_id res chain seq x y z
N MET A 1 -12.17 -6.12 -70.59
CA MET A 1 -11.95 -4.70 -70.24
C MET A 1 -12.40 -4.48 -68.80
N LEU A 2 -11.54 -3.82 -68.01
CA LEU A 2 -11.78 -3.01 -66.81
C LEU A 2 -12.16 -3.70 -65.46
N ARG A 3 -11.30 -3.44 -64.47
CA ARG A 3 -11.46 -3.64 -63.01
C ARG A 3 -12.39 -2.57 -62.40
N PRO A 4 -12.88 -2.80 -61.16
CA PRO A 4 -12.46 -1.98 -60.00
C PRO A 4 -12.21 -2.85 -58.74
N SER A 5 -11.06 -2.78 -58.05
CA SER A 5 -10.60 -1.85 -56.99
C SER A 5 -11.28 -1.96 -55.60
N LYS A 6 -10.61 -2.72 -54.72
CA LYS A 6 -10.33 -2.56 -53.28
C LYS A 6 -11.45 -2.10 -52.32
N GLY A 7 -11.76 -3.01 -51.39
CA GLY A 7 -12.61 -2.76 -50.22
C GLY A 7 -11.88 -2.19 -49.00
N LYS A 8 -12.70 -1.69 -48.07
CA LYS A 8 -12.41 -1.54 -46.63
C LYS A 8 -13.56 -2.24 -45.89
N LYS A 9 -13.25 -3.30 -45.13
CA LYS A 9 -14.18 -3.90 -44.16
C LYS A 9 -13.54 -3.80 -42.78
N TRP A 10 -14.33 -3.30 -41.85
CA TRP A 10 -14.02 -3.02 -40.46
C TRP A 10 -13.60 -4.28 -39.68
N PHE A 11 -12.81 -4.04 -38.63
CA PHE A 11 -12.31 -5.01 -37.65
C PHE A 11 -13.44 -5.88 -37.08
N LYS A 12 -13.19 -7.20 -37.01
CA LYS A 12 -13.97 -8.14 -36.20
C LYS A 12 -13.31 -8.28 -34.82
N PRO A 13 -14.08 -8.22 -33.71
CA PRO A 13 -13.56 -8.46 -32.37
C PRO A 13 -13.22 -9.94 -32.17
N VAL A 14 -12.07 -10.18 -31.54
CA VAL A 14 -11.51 -11.52 -31.27
C VAL A 14 -11.93 -11.94 -29.86
N PHE A 15 -13.12 -12.52 -29.74
CA PHE A 15 -13.53 -13.36 -28.63
C PHE A 15 -14.45 -14.44 -29.19
N ASP A 16 -13.88 -15.56 -29.60
CA ASP A 16 -14.58 -16.84 -29.71
C ASP A 16 -13.56 -17.93 -29.38
N LEU A 17 -13.74 -18.53 -28.19
CA LEU A 17 -13.10 -19.74 -27.74
C LEU A 17 -13.78 -20.91 -28.45
N ASP A 18 -13.05 -21.65 -29.29
CA ASP A 18 -13.47 -22.99 -29.70
C ASP A 18 -12.29 -23.95 -29.53
N ASP A 19 -12.43 -24.80 -28.51
CA ASP A 19 -11.64 -25.99 -28.28
C ASP A 19 -11.96 -27.06 -29.35
N ASN A 20 -10.89 -27.65 -29.90
CA ASN A 20 -10.73 -29.05 -30.33
C ASN A 20 -10.17 -29.24 -31.75
N LEU A 21 -9.06 -30.02 -31.79
CA LEU A 21 -8.55 -30.93 -32.85
C LEU A 21 -7.18 -30.60 -33.49
N PRO A 22 -6.40 -31.64 -33.89
CA PRO A 22 -5.02 -31.80 -33.44
C PRO A 22 -3.93 -31.54 -34.50
N ALA A 23 -2.69 -31.44 -34.02
CA ALA A 23 -1.47 -31.12 -34.76
C ALA A 23 -1.05 -32.15 -35.83
N LYS A 24 -0.70 -31.66 -37.02
CA LYS A 24 0.05 -32.40 -38.05
C LYS A 24 1.37 -31.69 -38.37
N LYS A 25 2.47 -32.45 -38.20
CA LYS A 25 3.85 -32.08 -38.55
C LYS A 25 4.03 -31.97 -40.07
N ILE A 26 4.72 -30.94 -40.54
CA ILE A 26 5.36 -30.90 -41.86
C ILE A 26 6.82 -30.45 -41.66
N ALA A 27 7.74 -31.26 -42.16
CA ALA A 27 9.18 -31.02 -42.20
C ALA A 27 9.57 -30.46 -43.57
N LEU A 28 10.56 -29.56 -43.66
CA LEU A 28 11.47 -29.47 -44.82
C LEU A 28 12.69 -28.57 -44.54
N ASP A 29 13.85 -29.24 -44.58
CA ASP A 29 15.19 -28.89 -45.06
C ASP A 29 15.92 -27.57 -44.74
N SER A 30 17.06 -27.78 -44.08
CA SER A 30 18.24 -26.91 -44.01
C SER A 30 19.23 -27.17 -45.16
N PRO A 31 20.02 -26.18 -45.60
CA PRO A 31 21.38 -26.40 -46.07
C PRO A 31 22.41 -26.01 -45.01
N LYS A 32 23.37 -26.91 -44.80
CA LYS A 32 24.52 -26.80 -43.90
C LYS A 32 25.63 -25.94 -44.50
N VAL A 33 26.21 -25.03 -43.72
CA VAL A 33 27.65 -24.66 -43.82
C VAL A 33 28.28 -24.70 -42.42
N LYS A 34 29.29 -25.57 -42.30
CA LYS A 34 30.25 -25.81 -41.20
C LYS A 34 31.21 -24.62 -41.06
N SER A 35 31.95 -24.34 -39.99
CA SER A 35 32.03 -24.67 -38.55
C SER A 35 33.31 -23.97 -38.04
N GLN A 36 33.32 -23.45 -36.80
CA GLN A 36 34.44 -23.31 -35.84
C GLN A 36 34.10 -22.14 -34.88
N ASP A 37 33.59 -22.39 -33.69
CA ASP A 37 34.20 -22.96 -32.46
C ASP A 37 34.58 -21.84 -31.48
N ASP A 38 33.82 -21.77 -30.37
CA ASP A 38 34.26 -21.61 -28.98
C ASP A 38 33.31 -20.73 -28.13
N VAL A 39 32.19 -21.31 -27.69
CA VAL A 39 31.54 -20.91 -26.43
C VAL A 39 31.19 -22.16 -25.64
N LYS A 40 31.90 -22.33 -24.52
CA LYS A 40 31.67 -23.38 -23.53
C LYS A 40 30.24 -23.33 -22.99
N ASN A 41 29.58 -24.48 -23.05
CA ASN A 41 28.31 -24.80 -22.43
C ASN A 41 28.19 -24.32 -20.98
N LEU A 42 27.21 -23.48 -20.70
CA LEU A 42 26.55 -23.41 -19.38
C LEU A 42 25.19 -24.09 -19.52
N GLN A 43 25.14 -25.35 -19.12
CA GLN A 43 23.89 -26.11 -19.02
C GLN A 43 22.96 -25.43 -18.01
N PHE A 44 21.86 -24.84 -18.50
CA PHE A 44 20.71 -24.52 -17.65
C PHE A 44 20.05 -25.85 -17.23
N ALA A 45 20.52 -26.42 -16.13
CA ALA A 45 19.79 -27.45 -15.42
C ALA A 45 18.50 -26.83 -14.86
N SER A 46 17.37 -27.36 -15.28
CA SER A 46 16.04 -27.01 -14.82
C SER A 46 15.90 -27.27 -13.31
N ASN A 47 16.07 -26.23 -12.50
CA ASN A 47 15.82 -26.21 -11.06
C ASN A 47 14.31 -26.07 -10.76
N THR A 48 13.49 -27.00 -11.25
CA THR A 48 12.05 -27.04 -10.95
C THR A 48 11.75 -27.54 -9.53
N ASN A 49 12.71 -28.16 -8.84
CA ASN A 49 12.53 -28.71 -7.49
C ASN A 49 12.89 -27.74 -6.34
N ILE A 50 13.50 -26.59 -6.60
CA ILE A 50 13.93 -25.64 -5.55
C ILE A 50 12.76 -24.75 -5.06
N PHE A 51 11.76 -24.54 -5.90
CA PHE A 51 10.63 -23.63 -5.61
C PHE A 51 9.47 -24.25 -4.82
N ASN A 52 9.45 -25.57 -4.60
CA ASN A 52 8.30 -26.21 -3.97
C ASN A 52 8.23 -26.01 -2.44
N ASN A 53 9.37 -25.85 -1.75
CA ASN A 53 9.36 -25.66 -0.29
C ASN A 53 9.05 -24.22 0.18
N VAL A 54 9.13 -23.22 -0.71
CA VAL A 54 8.73 -21.82 -0.42
C VAL A 54 7.28 -21.53 -0.84
N ARG A 55 6.68 -22.42 -1.64
CA ARG A 55 5.28 -22.32 -2.07
C ARG A 55 4.26 -22.74 -1.01
N ASP A 56 4.70 -23.25 0.13
CA ASP A 56 3.81 -23.41 1.27
C ASP A 56 3.31 -22.04 1.73
N SER A 57 2.00 -21.84 1.63
CA SER A 57 1.30 -20.61 2.03
C SER A 57 1.55 -20.18 3.49
N ASN A 58 2.20 -21.04 4.28
CA ASN A 58 2.52 -20.84 5.69
C ASN A 58 4.03 -20.71 5.97
N TRP A 59 4.91 -20.53 4.99
CA TRP A 59 6.36 -20.47 5.24
C TRP A 59 6.75 -19.38 6.27
N MET A 60 6.06 -18.23 6.24
CA MET A 60 6.28 -17.12 7.18
C MET A 60 6.00 -17.52 8.64
N LYS A 61 5.05 -18.45 8.87
CA LYS A 61 4.70 -18.93 10.21
C LYS A 61 5.86 -19.62 10.92
N ASN A 62 6.85 -20.12 10.17
CA ASN A 62 8.05 -20.72 10.76
C ASN A 62 8.92 -19.70 11.53
N PHE A 63 8.74 -18.40 11.27
CA PHE A 63 9.46 -17.32 11.94
C PHE A 63 8.67 -16.69 13.09
N ASP A 64 7.41 -17.10 13.27
CA ASP A 64 6.56 -16.58 14.34
C ASP A 64 7.18 -16.87 15.72
N PRO A 65 6.97 -15.98 16.69
CA PRO A 65 7.46 -16.17 18.06
C PRO A 65 6.67 -17.29 18.75
N VAL A 66 7.39 -18.29 19.27
CA VAL A 66 6.78 -19.40 20.01
C VAL A 66 6.78 -19.10 21.51
N ASN A 67 7.86 -18.51 22.00
CA ASN A 67 8.02 -18.11 23.39
C ASN A 67 7.91 -16.59 23.55
N ILE A 68 7.62 -16.15 24.78
CA ILE A 68 7.61 -14.72 25.13
C ILE A 68 8.98 -14.08 24.87
N GLU A 69 10.06 -14.84 25.08
CA GLU A 69 11.44 -14.37 24.87
C GLU A 69 11.75 -14.11 23.39
N ASP A 70 10.99 -14.72 22.47
CA ASP A 70 11.15 -14.52 21.03
C ASP A 70 10.49 -13.21 20.54
N LEU A 71 9.65 -12.59 21.37
CA LEU A 71 8.94 -11.36 21.02
C LEU A 71 9.90 -10.19 21.02
N ALA A 72 10.07 -9.56 19.86
CA ALA A 72 10.82 -8.32 19.71
C ALA A 72 10.01 -7.09 20.14
N VAL A 73 9.27 -7.19 21.25
CA VAL A 73 8.43 -6.12 21.79
C VAL A 73 9.00 -5.64 23.11
N ASN A 74 8.70 -4.41 23.54
CA ASN A 74 9.10 -3.93 24.84
C ASN A 74 8.51 -4.80 25.97
N ASN A 75 9.37 -5.43 26.77
CA ASN A 75 8.99 -6.32 27.87
C ASN A 75 7.95 -5.70 28.83
N LYS A 76 8.02 -4.39 29.10
CA LYS A 76 7.04 -3.72 29.98
C LYS A 76 5.62 -3.82 29.43
N LYS A 77 5.47 -3.69 28.10
CA LYS A 77 4.17 -3.76 27.41
C LYS A 77 3.66 -5.20 27.31
N VAL A 78 4.57 -6.16 27.15
CA VAL A 78 4.21 -7.58 27.19
C VAL A 78 3.74 -7.98 28.60
N LEU A 79 4.39 -7.50 29.66
CA LEU A 79 3.98 -7.74 31.04
C LEU A 79 2.61 -7.11 31.37
N GLU A 80 2.39 -5.87 30.94
CA GLU A 80 1.09 -5.18 31.08
C GLU A 80 -0.05 -5.96 30.40
N LEU A 81 0.21 -6.48 29.19
CA LEU A 81 -0.73 -7.34 28.46
C LEU A 81 -0.95 -8.69 29.15
N GLU A 82 0.12 -9.32 29.64
CA GLU A 82 0.07 -10.61 30.34
C GLU A 82 -0.73 -10.50 31.65
N GLU A 83 -0.55 -9.42 32.42
CA GLU A 83 -1.31 -9.15 33.64
C GLU A 83 -2.79 -8.95 33.33
N TRP A 84 -3.11 -8.17 32.29
CA TRP A 84 -4.49 -7.96 31.87
C TRP A 84 -5.17 -9.28 31.44
N MET A 85 -4.48 -10.13 30.66
CA MET A 85 -5.02 -11.41 30.21
C MET A 85 -5.27 -12.37 31.38
N LYS A 86 -4.34 -12.47 32.34
CA LYS A 86 -4.50 -13.28 33.56
C LYS A 86 -5.70 -12.84 34.38
N ASN A 87 -5.78 -11.53 34.68
CA ASN A 87 -6.83 -10.97 35.52
C ASN A 87 -8.22 -11.18 34.93
N THR A 88 -8.31 -11.12 33.60
CA THR A 88 -9.59 -11.22 32.88
C THR A 88 -10.04 -12.67 32.75
N CYS A 89 -9.12 -13.60 32.52
CA CYS A 89 -9.43 -15.03 32.51
C CYS A 89 -9.89 -15.57 33.87
N LEU A 90 -9.35 -15.05 34.98
CA LEU A 90 -9.73 -15.48 36.33
C LEU A 90 -11.11 -14.98 36.76
N LYS A 91 -11.56 -13.83 36.23
CA LYS A 91 -12.78 -13.16 36.69
C LYS A 91 -13.99 -13.37 35.76
N SER A 92 -13.82 -14.00 34.59
CA SER A 92 -14.86 -14.18 33.57
C SER A 92 -15.66 -12.89 33.30
N ASN A 93 -14.93 -11.80 33.07
CA ASN A 93 -15.52 -10.47 32.84
C ASN A 93 -15.50 -10.12 31.36
N ASN A 94 -16.51 -9.39 30.91
CA ASN A 94 -16.61 -8.81 29.56
C ASN A 94 -15.72 -7.56 29.38
N ASN A 95 -14.49 -7.63 29.92
CA ASN A 95 -13.52 -6.56 29.82
C ASN A 95 -13.13 -6.32 28.36
N ILE A 96 -12.88 -5.05 28.03
CA ILE A 96 -12.51 -4.62 26.69
C ILE A 96 -11.07 -4.11 26.76
N LEU A 97 -10.22 -4.63 25.88
CA LEU A 97 -8.86 -4.14 25.67
C LEU A 97 -8.73 -3.52 24.29
N LEU A 98 -8.10 -2.36 24.22
CA LEU A 98 -7.65 -1.74 22.99
C LEU A 98 -6.13 -1.80 22.93
N LEU A 99 -5.59 -2.41 21.86
CA LEU A 99 -4.18 -2.34 21.51
C LEU A 99 -4.01 -1.36 20.35
N SER A 100 -3.25 -0.29 20.55
CA SER A 100 -2.86 0.63 19.47
C SER A 100 -1.35 0.63 19.26
N GLY A 101 -0.90 1.04 18.08
CA GLY A 101 0.52 1.21 17.79
C GLY A 101 0.84 1.03 16.31
N PRO A 102 2.09 1.28 15.90
CA PRO A 102 2.48 1.24 14.49
C PRO A 102 2.29 -0.15 13.88
N VAL A 103 2.15 -0.20 12.56
CA VAL A 103 2.11 -1.45 11.79
C VAL A 103 3.38 -2.27 12.05
N GLY A 104 3.23 -3.61 12.11
CA GLY A 104 4.37 -4.52 12.23
C GLY A 104 5.14 -4.48 13.56
N CYS A 105 4.61 -3.83 14.61
CA CYS A 105 5.26 -3.77 15.92
C CYS A 105 5.01 -5.00 16.83
N GLY A 106 4.31 -6.04 16.34
CA GLY A 106 4.12 -7.31 17.06
C GLY A 106 2.87 -7.41 17.96
N LYS A 107 1.81 -6.61 17.74
CA LYS A 107 0.57 -6.64 18.54
C LYS A 107 -0.12 -8.01 18.51
N THR A 108 -0.51 -8.47 17.32
CA THR A 108 -1.15 -9.78 17.08
C THR A 108 -0.30 -10.93 17.58
N ALA A 109 1.00 -10.93 17.23
CA ALA A 109 1.95 -11.94 17.67
C ALA A 109 2.03 -12.02 19.21
N SER A 110 2.04 -10.89 19.92
CA SER A 110 2.08 -10.87 21.38
C SER A 110 0.85 -11.53 22.01
N ILE A 111 -0.35 -11.26 21.47
CA ILE A 111 -1.59 -11.89 21.94
C ILE A 111 -1.58 -13.40 21.67
N GLN A 112 -1.19 -13.82 20.47
CA GLN A 112 -1.17 -15.23 20.08
C GLN A 112 -0.17 -16.04 20.92
N THR A 113 1.04 -15.51 21.15
CA THR A 113 2.05 -16.15 22.01
C THR A 113 1.57 -16.26 23.47
N LEU A 114 0.97 -15.19 24.02
CA LEU A 114 0.44 -15.21 25.40
C LEU A 114 -0.74 -16.15 25.54
N ALA A 115 -1.66 -16.16 24.57
CA ALA A 115 -2.80 -17.07 24.58
C ALA A 115 -2.35 -18.53 24.53
N SER A 116 -1.33 -18.85 23.72
CA SER A 116 -0.75 -20.19 23.65
C SER A 116 -0.13 -20.62 24.97
N LYS A 117 0.59 -19.70 25.66
CA LYS A 117 1.18 -19.96 26.99
C LYS A 117 0.14 -20.24 28.09
N TYR A 118 -0.98 -19.51 28.07
CA TYR A 118 -2.03 -19.62 29.09
C TYR A 118 -3.21 -20.52 28.67
N ASN A 119 -3.08 -21.22 27.54
CA ASN A 119 -4.12 -22.07 26.97
C ASN A 119 -5.48 -21.34 26.80
N ILE A 120 -5.44 -20.09 26.35
CA ILE A 120 -6.61 -19.25 26.09
C ILE A 120 -7.04 -19.46 24.64
N LYS A 121 -8.33 -19.76 24.42
CA LYS A 121 -8.87 -19.89 23.07
C LYS A 121 -9.14 -18.50 22.47
N ILE A 122 -8.52 -18.20 21.33
CA ILE A 122 -8.79 -16.98 20.56
C ILE A 122 -9.82 -17.30 19.47
N THR A 123 -10.84 -16.45 19.36
CA THR A 123 -11.78 -16.43 18.22
C THR A 123 -11.66 -15.08 17.53
N GLU A 124 -11.16 -15.08 16.31
CA GLU A 124 -10.88 -13.87 15.52
C GLU A 124 -12.06 -13.53 14.60
N TRP A 125 -12.47 -12.26 14.59
CA TRP A 125 -13.39 -11.73 13.59
C TRP A 125 -12.66 -11.53 12.26
N ILE A 126 -13.16 -12.19 11.22
CA ILE A 126 -12.72 -11.98 9.84
C ILE A 126 -13.89 -11.33 9.10
N THR A 127 -13.67 -10.12 8.59
CA THR A 127 -14.71 -9.40 7.84
C THR A 127 -15.03 -10.19 6.56
N PRO A 128 -16.28 -10.65 6.37
CA PRO A 128 -16.65 -11.40 5.18
C PRO A 128 -16.49 -10.53 3.93
N LEU A 129 -15.93 -11.10 2.87
CA LEU A 129 -15.88 -10.44 1.57
C LEU A 129 -17.28 -10.47 0.97
N ASP A 130 -17.84 -9.31 0.65
CA ASP A 130 -19.10 -9.19 -0.07
C ASP A 130 -18.91 -9.56 -1.56
N ILE A 131 -18.54 -10.81 -1.84
CA ILE A 131 -18.46 -11.30 -3.22
C ILE A 131 -19.89 -11.52 -3.72
N GLU A 132 -20.32 -10.66 -4.62
CA GLU A 132 -21.59 -10.78 -5.33
C GLU A 132 -21.45 -11.91 -6.36
N TYR A 133 -22.06 -13.05 -6.08
CA TYR A 133 -22.42 -13.97 -7.15
C TYR A 133 -23.80 -13.54 -7.65
N PRO A 134 -23.94 -13.08 -8.91
CA PRO A 134 -25.25 -12.86 -9.49
C PRO A 134 -26.02 -14.19 -9.41
N SER A 135 -27.19 -14.18 -8.78
CA SER A 135 -28.12 -15.29 -8.96
C SER A 135 -28.48 -15.38 -10.45
N GLU A 136 -28.69 -16.59 -10.97
CA GLU A 136 -29.08 -16.82 -12.38
C GLU A 136 -30.35 -16.04 -12.80
N TYR A 137 -31.09 -15.49 -11.83
CA TYR A 137 -32.34 -14.75 -12.02
C TYR A 137 -32.25 -13.25 -11.71
N GLY A 138 -31.05 -12.71 -11.39
CA GLY A 138 -30.86 -11.27 -11.16
C GLY A 138 -31.54 -10.72 -9.89
N GLU A 139 -32.02 -11.59 -9.00
CA GLU A 139 -32.50 -11.18 -7.69
C GLU A 139 -31.31 -10.97 -6.75
N TYR A 140 -31.14 -9.73 -6.29
CA TYR A 140 -30.22 -9.40 -5.20
C TYR A 140 -30.80 -9.95 -3.90
N GLU A 141 -30.23 -11.05 -3.40
CA GLU A 141 -30.54 -11.59 -2.08
C GLU A 141 -30.45 -10.46 -1.03
N PHE A 142 -31.43 -10.36 -0.12
CA PHE A 142 -31.43 -9.38 0.96
C PHE A 142 -30.13 -9.50 1.78
N LYS A 143 -29.14 -8.65 1.49
CA LYS A 143 -27.87 -8.61 2.23
C LYS A 143 -28.16 -8.21 3.67
N GLU A 144 -27.96 -9.12 4.62
CA GLU A 144 -27.93 -8.76 6.02
C GLU A 144 -26.84 -7.72 6.28
N PRO A 145 -27.13 -6.65 7.04
CA PRO A 145 -26.16 -5.59 7.30
C PRO A 145 -24.94 -6.14 8.03
N GLN A 146 -23.74 -5.75 7.59
CA GLN A 146 -22.47 -6.18 8.20
C GLN A 146 -22.42 -5.91 9.71
N THR A 147 -23.02 -4.81 10.17
CA THR A 147 -23.14 -4.48 11.60
C THR A 147 -23.83 -5.60 12.39
N LYS A 148 -24.88 -6.21 11.84
CA LYS A 148 -25.62 -7.31 12.49
C LYS A 148 -24.77 -8.58 12.55
N LYS A 149 -24.14 -8.96 11.43
CA LYS A 149 -23.22 -10.12 11.38
C LYS A 149 -22.07 -9.98 12.38
N PHE A 150 -21.48 -8.78 12.46
CA PHE A 150 -20.44 -8.45 13.41
C PHE A 150 -20.92 -8.63 14.86
N LEU A 151 -22.06 -8.04 15.21
CA LEU A 151 -22.65 -8.11 16.55
C LEU A 151 -22.97 -9.56 16.96
N GLU A 152 -23.60 -10.33 16.07
CA GLU A 152 -23.90 -11.74 16.32
C GLU A 152 -22.63 -12.55 16.55
N PHE A 153 -21.60 -12.33 15.73
CA PHE A 153 -20.32 -13.01 15.90
C PHE A 153 -19.68 -12.70 17.25
N ILE A 154 -19.56 -11.43 17.65
CA ILE A 154 -18.88 -11.08 18.91
C ILE A 154 -19.63 -11.62 20.13
N ILE A 155 -20.98 -11.62 20.11
CA ILE A 155 -21.81 -12.17 21.18
C ILE A 155 -21.67 -13.69 21.22
N ASN A 156 -21.80 -14.36 20.07
CA ASN A 156 -21.74 -15.80 19.99
C ASN A 156 -20.36 -16.32 20.40
N SER A 157 -19.30 -15.68 19.91
CA SER A 157 -17.92 -16.01 20.25
C SER A 157 -17.62 -15.78 21.74
N ALA A 158 -18.18 -14.72 22.33
CA ALA A 158 -18.01 -14.45 23.75
C ALA A 158 -18.82 -15.39 24.65
N ASN A 159 -19.90 -16.00 24.17
CA ASN A 159 -20.81 -16.79 24.99
C ASN A 159 -20.68 -18.30 24.80
N TYR A 160 -20.50 -18.79 23.58
CA TYR A 160 -20.57 -20.24 23.28
C TYR A 160 -19.17 -20.87 23.21
N THR A 161 -18.95 -21.94 23.98
CA THR A 161 -17.73 -22.79 23.91
C THR A 161 -18.01 -23.91 22.89
N SER A 162 -16.98 -24.29 22.13
CA SER A 162 -17.03 -25.58 21.44
C SER A 162 -17.10 -26.69 22.50
N LEU A 163 -18.04 -27.64 22.35
CA LEU A 163 -18.25 -28.74 23.30
C LEU A 163 -17.03 -29.67 23.46
N VAL A 164 -16.06 -29.56 22.54
CA VAL A 164 -14.88 -30.41 22.44
C VAL A 164 -13.64 -29.82 23.14
N ASP A 165 -13.69 -28.53 23.51
CA ASP A 165 -12.54 -27.83 24.07
C ASP A 165 -12.65 -27.71 25.59
N ASN A 166 -11.69 -28.29 26.32
CA ASN A 166 -11.55 -28.16 27.78
C ASN A 166 -11.02 -26.77 28.22
N ASN A 167 -11.14 -25.75 27.38
CA ASN A 167 -10.57 -24.43 27.66
C ASN A 167 -11.53 -23.59 28.51
N SER A 168 -11.08 -23.20 29.70
CA SER A 168 -11.84 -22.40 30.65
C SER A 168 -11.85 -20.90 30.33
N CYS A 169 -10.89 -20.40 29.55
CA CYS A 169 -10.81 -18.99 29.15
C CYS A 169 -10.85 -18.79 27.63
N LYS A 170 -11.63 -17.80 27.19
CA LYS A 170 -11.72 -17.37 25.79
C LYS A 170 -11.42 -15.90 25.64
N LEU A 171 -11.03 -15.54 24.43
CA LEU A 171 -10.74 -14.17 24.03
C LEU A 171 -11.30 -13.93 22.63
N VAL A 172 -12.16 -12.95 22.48
CA VAL A 172 -12.58 -12.48 21.15
C VAL A 172 -11.53 -11.50 20.64
N LEU A 173 -11.06 -11.66 19.41
CA LEU A 173 -10.08 -10.79 18.78
C LEU A 173 -10.72 -10.10 17.57
N VAL A 174 -10.58 -8.78 17.49
CA VAL A 174 -11.04 -7.97 16.35
C VAL A 174 -9.89 -7.10 15.88
N GLU A 175 -9.36 -7.41 14.70
CA GLU A 175 -8.33 -6.61 14.03
C GLU A 175 -8.91 -5.70 12.95
N ASP A 176 -9.92 -6.21 12.23
CA ASP A 176 -10.61 -5.49 11.15
C ASP A 176 -12.01 -5.04 11.57
N PHE A 177 -12.37 -3.83 11.14
CA PHE A 177 -13.66 -3.21 11.45
C PHE A 177 -14.49 -3.03 10.18
N PRO A 178 -15.79 -3.37 10.19
CA PRO A 178 -16.71 -2.98 9.14
C PRO A 178 -16.64 -1.48 8.82
N ASN A 179 -16.53 -1.14 7.53
CA ASN A 179 -16.36 0.25 7.06
C ASN A 179 -17.52 1.17 7.47
N ILE A 180 -18.71 0.60 7.71
CA ILE A 180 -19.88 1.33 8.20
C ILE A 180 -19.60 2.05 9.53
N PHE A 181 -18.76 1.48 10.40
CA PHE A 181 -18.39 2.10 11.67
C PHE A 181 -17.58 3.39 11.49
N MET A 182 -16.82 3.51 10.39
CA MET A 182 -16.10 4.75 10.07
C MET A 182 -17.03 5.85 9.58
N ARG A 183 -18.14 5.48 8.93
CA ARG A 183 -19.15 6.42 8.42
C ARG A 183 -20.13 6.82 9.52
N THR A 184 -20.52 5.88 10.37
CA THR A 184 -21.52 6.03 11.43
C THR A 184 -20.99 5.48 12.76
N PRO A 185 -20.18 6.25 13.51
CA PRO A 185 -19.62 5.79 14.80
C PRO A 185 -20.66 5.44 15.87
N ALA A 186 -21.88 5.97 15.76
CA ALA A 186 -22.98 5.65 16.65
C ALA A 186 -23.37 4.15 16.62
N GLU A 187 -23.32 3.52 15.45
CA GLU A 187 -23.60 2.07 15.33
C GLU A 187 -22.59 1.24 16.12
N PHE A 188 -21.31 1.64 16.12
CA PHE A 188 -20.29 0.95 16.90
C PHE A 188 -20.52 1.09 18.41
N THR A 189 -20.97 2.27 18.86
CA THR A 189 -21.32 2.50 20.27
C THR A 189 -22.47 1.62 20.74
N GLU A 190 -23.49 1.43 19.88
CA GLU A 190 -24.61 0.52 20.16
C GLU A 190 -24.13 -0.93 20.25
N VAL A 191 -23.27 -1.37 19.33
CA VAL A 191 -22.67 -2.71 19.34
C VAL A 191 -21.91 -2.97 20.64
N LEU A 192 -21.10 -2.02 21.12
CA LEU A 192 -20.37 -2.15 22.39
C LEU A 192 -21.31 -2.17 23.60
N THR A 193 -22.40 -1.41 23.55
CA THR A 193 -23.44 -1.42 24.58
C THR A 193 -24.08 -2.80 24.69
N GLN A 194 -24.48 -3.39 23.56
CA GLN A 194 -25.05 -4.74 23.54
C GLN A 194 -24.04 -5.80 23.96
N TYR A 195 -22.77 -5.65 23.56
CA TYR A 195 -21.69 -6.53 23.99
C TYR A 195 -21.52 -6.50 25.52
N LYS A 196 -21.44 -5.32 26.14
CA LYS A 196 -21.34 -5.21 27.62
C LYS A 196 -22.55 -5.77 28.37
N GLN A 197 -23.73 -5.80 27.77
CA GLN A 197 -24.91 -6.37 28.39
C GLN A 197 -24.99 -7.90 28.25
N ARG A 198 -24.53 -8.45 27.12
CA ARG A 198 -24.80 -9.85 26.72
C ARG A 198 -23.58 -10.77 26.75
N ALA A 199 -22.37 -10.24 26.63
CA ALA A 199 -21.15 -11.04 26.54
C ALA A 199 -20.60 -11.44 27.91
N LYS A 200 -19.99 -12.64 27.98
CA LYS A 200 -19.35 -13.17 29.20
C LYS A 200 -17.83 -13.31 29.10
N SER A 201 -17.29 -13.43 27.90
CA SER A 201 -15.84 -13.48 27.67
C SER A 201 -15.32 -12.10 27.27
N PRO A 202 -14.02 -11.80 27.48
CA PRO A 202 -13.41 -10.53 27.05
C PRO A 202 -13.18 -10.40 25.55
N ILE A 203 -12.99 -9.17 25.10
CA ILE A 203 -12.68 -8.80 23.71
C ILE A 203 -11.46 -7.89 23.63
N VAL A 204 -10.63 -8.13 22.62
CA VAL A 204 -9.46 -7.33 22.28
C VAL A 204 -9.64 -6.73 20.91
N PHE A 205 -9.53 -5.41 20.84
CA PHE A 205 -9.48 -4.65 19.61
C PHE A 205 -8.04 -4.29 19.28
N ILE A 206 -7.59 -4.55 18.06
CA ILE A 206 -6.30 -4.10 17.57
C ILE A 206 -6.50 -2.98 16.56
N CYS A 207 -5.83 -1.85 16.78
CA CYS A 207 -5.76 -0.75 15.82
C CYS A 207 -4.30 -0.53 15.42
N SER A 208 -4.00 -0.69 14.13
CA SER A 208 -2.69 -0.37 13.59
C SER A 208 -2.69 1.06 13.03
N GLU A 209 -1.74 1.87 13.50
CA GLU A 209 -1.57 3.26 13.09
C GLU A 209 -0.53 3.34 11.97
N SER A 210 -0.85 4.05 10.89
CA SER A 210 0.10 4.39 9.83
C SER A 210 0.52 5.85 9.97
N HIS A 211 1.78 6.16 9.68
CA HIS A 211 2.33 7.51 9.87
C HIS A 211 1.76 8.58 8.91
N THR A 212 0.91 8.18 7.96
CA THR A 212 0.61 8.99 6.77
C THR A 212 -0.84 9.40 6.59
N ASP A 213 -1.79 9.13 7.50
CA ASP A 213 -3.15 9.61 7.24
C ASP A 213 -4.01 9.92 8.46
N THR A 214 -4.86 10.93 8.24
CA THR A 214 -5.98 11.46 9.04
C THR A 214 -7.07 10.44 9.42
N LYS A 215 -6.82 9.15 9.16
CA LYS A 215 -7.73 8.01 9.36
C LYS A 215 -7.23 7.07 10.45
N ASN A 216 -6.81 7.63 11.59
CA ASN A 216 -6.50 6.81 12.76
C ASN A 216 -7.80 6.16 13.26
N THR A 217 -8.01 4.89 12.88
CA THR A 217 -9.12 4.04 13.36
C THR A 217 -9.23 4.07 14.89
N SER A 218 -8.09 4.07 15.59
CA SER A 218 -8.00 4.18 17.04
C SER A 218 -8.64 5.48 17.56
N PHE A 219 -8.40 6.61 16.91
CA PHE A 219 -8.93 7.90 17.31
C PHE A 219 -10.40 8.10 16.91
N ASN A 220 -10.77 7.61 15.72
CA ASN A 220 -12.11 7.80 15.16
C ASN A 220 -13.16 6.90 15.81
N LEU A 221 -12.84 5.63 16.09
CA LEU A 221 -13.78 4.69 16.71
C LEU A 221 -13.74 4.72 18.24
N PHE A 222 -12.55 4.92 18.83
CA PHE A 222 -12.36 4.87 20.28
C PHE A 222 -12.03 6.26 20.83
N SER A 223 -13.03 7.15 20.82
CA SER A 223 -12.94 8.46 21.47
C SER A 223 -12.68 8.32 22.97
N SER A 224 -12.10 9.35 23.60
CA SER A 224 -11.82 9.34 25.04
C SER A 224 -13.08 9.09 25.88
N SER A 225 -14.21 9.69 25.49
CA SER A 225 -15.51 9.48 26.13
C SER A 225 -15.98 8.02 26.04
N LEU A 226 -15.77 7.37 24.90
CA LEU A 226 -16.17 5.98 24.69
C LEU A 226 -15.28 5.02 25.50
N LYS A 227 -13.97 5.32 25.60
CA LYS A 227 -13.03 4.56 26.45
C LYS A 227 -13.44 4.60 27.92
N GLU A 228 -13.81 5.78 28.43
CA GLU A 228 -14.28 5.96 29.80
C GLU A 228 -15.62 5.25 30.04
N GLN A 229 -16.59 5.45 29.14
CA GLN A 229 -17.94 4.87 29.24
C GLN A 229 -17.91 3.34 29.37
N PHE A 230 -17.09 2.66 28.56
CA PHE A 230 -17.02 1.19 28.56
C PHE A 230 -15.86 0.61 29.38
N GLN A 231 -15.13 1.45 30.11
CA GLN A 231 -13.95 1.08 30.89
C GLN A 231 -12.92 0.29 30.05
N ILE A 232 -12.62 0.81 28.85
CA ILE A 232 -11.70 0.19 27.91
C ILE A 232 -10.27 0.36 28.42
N HIS A 233 -9.60 -0.75 28.69
CA HIS A 233 -8.17 -0.73 29.00
C HIS A 233 -7.40 -0.45 27.70
N HIS A 234 -6.52 0.54 27.67
CA HIS A 234 -5.80 0.93 26.45
C HIS A 234 -4.29 0.74 26.63
N ILE A 235 -3.70 -0.17 25.85
CA ILE A 235 -2.26 -0.40 25.81
C ILE A 235 -1.71 0.09 24.46
N MET A 236 -0.82 1.06 24.51
CA MET A 236 -0.12 1.58 23.34
C MET A 236 1.24 0.90 23.16
N PHE A 237 1.41 0.22 22.03
CA PHE A 237 2.66 -0.40 21.61
C PHE A 237 3.53 0.64 20.88
N ASN A 238 4.84 0.56 21.12
CA ASN A 238 5.82 1.38 20.42
C ASN A 238 6.41 0.59 19.24
N ALA A 239 7.01 1.31 18.30
CA ALA A 239 7.87 0.70 17.28
C ALA A 239 8.98 -0.12 17.95
N VAL A 240 9.37 -1.21 17.30
CA VAL A 240 10.40 -2.12 17.83
C VAL A 240 11.76 -1.42 17.85
N THR A 241 12.49 -1.57 18.96
CA THR A 241 13.83 -0.99 19.10
C THR A 241 14.79 -1.63 18.11
N LEU A 242 15.82 -0.89 17.67
CA LEU A 242 16.84 -1.43 16.75
C LEU A 242 17.51 -2.69 17.32
N THR A 243 17.73 -2.74 18.63
CA THR A 243 18.28 -3.91 19.32
C THR A 243 17.34 -5.11 19.30
N GLY A 244 16.05 -4.91 19.58
CA GLY A 244 15.02 -5.96 19.50
C GLY A 244 14.85 -6.48 18.07
N LEU A 245 14.87 -5.58 17.09
CA LEU A 245 14.78 -5.94 15.68
C LEU A 245 15.99 -6.76 15.21
N LYS A 246 17.20 -6.36 15.61
CA LYS A 246 18.43 -7.11 15.33
C LYS A 246 18.39 -8.51 15.96
N ALA A 247 17.86 -8.64 17.18
CA ALA A 247 17.69 -9.95 17.83
C ALA A 247 16.70 -10.83 17.04
N ALA A 248 15.55 -10.30 16.62
CA ALA A 248 14.59 -11.02 15.79
C ALA A 248 15.18 -11.48 14.46
N LEU A 249 15.93 -10.62 13.76
CA LEU A 249 16.56 -10.99 12.49
C LEU A 249 17.68 -12.03 12.66
N LYS A 250 18.44 -11.99 13.76
CA LYS A 250 19.42 -13.05 14.07
C LYS A 250 18.74 -14.39 14.32
N ARG A 251 17.62 -14.40 15.04
CA ARG A 251 16.79 -15.60 15.23
C ARG A 251 16.26 -16.11 13.89
N ALA A 252 15.70 -15.23 13.06
CA ALA A 252 15.21 -15.59 11.73
C ALA A 252 16.34 -16.14 10.83
N SER A 253 17.52 -15.53 10.85
CA SER A 253 18.71 -16.02 10.14
C SER A 253 19.11 -17.43 10.59
N ALA A 254 19.09 -17.71 11.90
CA ALA A 254 19.37 -19.05 12.41
C ALA A 254 18.35 -20.10 11.91
N ILE A 255 17.07 -19.71 11.81
CA ILE A 255 16.00 -20.57 11.26
C ILE A 255 16.19 -20.78 9.76
N MET A 256 16.52 -19.73 9.00
CA MET A 256 16.83 -19.83 7.56
C MET A 256 18.02 -20.77 7.30
N ASN A 257 19.08 -20.63 8.08
CA ASN A 257 20.30 -21.43 7.94
C ASN A 257 20.08 -22.91 8.33
N SER A 258 19.24 -23.19 9.33
CA SER A 258 18.98 -24.56 9.80
C SER A 258 17.96 -25.29 8.94
N LYS A 259 16.79 -24.70 8.69
CA LYS A 259 15.66 -25.37 8.02
C LYS A 259 15.65 -25.19 6.50
N PHE A 260 16.27 -24.12 5.99
CA PHE A 260 16.11 -23.69 4.59
C PHE A 260 17.45 -23.38 3.90
N SER A 261 18.52 -24.08 4.30
CA SER A 261 19.88 -23.90 3.75
C SER A 261 19.96 -24.09 2.24
N SER A 262 19.07 -24.90 1.63
CA SER A 262 19.00 -25.08 0.18
C SER A 262 18.43 -23.86 -0.57
N THR A 263 17.62 -23.05 0.10
CA THR A 263 16.86 -21.93 -0.48
C THR A 263 17.52 -20.57 -0.22
N TYR A 264 18.20 -20.40 0.92
CA TYR A 264 18.78 -19.11 1.31
C TYR A 264 20.31 -19.11 1.33
N ASN A 265 20.90 -17.95 1.01
CA ASN A 265 22.26 -17.57 1.31
C ASN A 265 22.36 -17.11 2.76
N ASN A 266 23.48 -17.40 3.40
CA ASN A 266 23.70 -16.99 4.79
C ASN A 266 23.80 -15.45 4.87
N PRO A 267 22.91 -14.76 5.60
CA PRO A 267 22.96 -13.31 5.72
C PRO A 267 24.21 -12.86 6.48
N THR A 268 25.01 -12.00 5.86
CA THR A 268 26.10 -11.29 6.54
C THR A 268 25.54 -10.32 7.59
N ASN A 269 26.28 -10.07 8.67
CA ASN A 269 25.91 -9.10 9.70
C ASN A 269 25.64 -7.69 9.13
N GLU A 270 26.31 -7.32 8.05
CA GLU A 270 26.10 -6.05 7.33
C GLU A 270 24.71 -5.96 6.69
N ILE A 271 24.22 -7.05 6.09
CA ILE A 271 22.87 -7.13 5.52
C ILE A 271 21.84 -6.97 6.63
N ILE A 272 22.04 -7.67 7.75
CA ILE A 272 21.14 -7.57 8.92
C ILE A 272 21.09 -6.13 9.44
N ASP A 273 22.24 -5.49 9.65
CA ASP A 273 22.29 -4.11 10.14
C ASP A 273 21.67 -3.12 9.15
N SER A 274 21.82 -3.37 7.85
CA SER A 274 21.19 -2.59 6.79
C SER A 274 19.66 -2.73 6.79
N VAL A 275 19.13 -3.94 6.97
CA VAL A 275 17.68 -4.19 7.08
C VAL A 275 17.11 -3.57 8.35
N VAL A 276 17.82 -3.65 9.49
CA VAL A 276 17.39 -3.03 10.75
C VAL A 276 17.19 -1.51 10.60
N ASN A 277 18.15 -0.83 9.97
CA ASN A 277 18.12 0.61 9.80
C ASN A 277 17.02 1.10 8.84
N SER A 278 16.59 0.25 7.90
CA SER A 278 15.61 0.61 6.88
C SER A 278 14.16 0.28 7.25
N SER A 279 13.96 -0.69 8.13
CA SER A 279 12.62 -1.18 8.46
C SER A 279 11.85 -0.26 9.41
N GLY A 280 12.50 0.73 10.04
CA GLY A 280 11.83 1.73 10.88
C GLY A 280 11.10 1.16 12.10
N GLY A 281 11.56 0.02 12.62
CA GLY A 281 10.92 -0.67 13.76
C GLY A 281 9.72 -1.55 13.39
N ASP A 282 9.48 -1.81 12.10
CA ASP A 282 8.52 -2.83 11.61
C ASP A 282 9.23 -4.19 11.46
N VAL A 283 8.84 -5.17 12.27
CA VAL A 283 9.43 -6.51 12.28
C VAL A 283 9.02 -7.32 11.06
N ARG A 284 7.76 -7.19 10.62
CA ARG A 284 7.23 -7.93 9.47
C ARG A 284 7.95 -7.51 8.20
N SER A 285 8.08 -6.19 7.99
CA SER A 285 8.85 -5.65 6.86
C SER A 285 10.31 -6.06 6.93
N ALA A 286 10.93 -6.06 8.12
CA ALA A 286 12.32 -6.48 8.28
C ALA A 286 12.54 -7.96 7.90
N ILE A 287 11.67 -8.86 8.35
CA ILE A 287 11.77 -10.29 8.02
C ILE A 287 11.56 -10.51 6.52
N LEU A 288 10.60 -9.81 5.91
CA LEU A 288 10.34 -9.89 4.47
C LEU A 288 11.54 -9.39 3.65
N ASN A 289 12.13 -8.27 4.04
CA ASN A 289 13.32 -7.72 3.39
C ASN A 289 14.52 -8.66 3.52
N LEU A 290 14.70 -9.28 4.69
CA LEU A 290 15.74 -10.28 4.91
C LEU A 290 15.51 -11.52 4.02
N HIS A 291 14.26 -11.99 3.93
CA HIS A 291 13.89 -13.11 3.05
C HIS A 291 14.32 -12.86 1.61
N PHE A 292 13.98 -11.69 1.05
CA PHE A 292 14.35 -11.34 -0.33
C PHE A 292 15.85 -11.13 -0.50
N ALA A 293 16.52 -10.51 0.47
CA ALA A 293 17.98 -10.32 0.43
C ALA A 293 18.76 -11.66 0.45
N CYS A 294 18.19 -12.70 1.07
CA CYS A 294 18.84 -13.99 1.23
C CYS A 294 18.45 -15.04 0.19
N LEU A 295 17.49 -14.81 -0.70
CA LEU A 295 17.00 -15.86 -1.60
C LEU A 295 18.02 -16.25 -2.68
N LYS A 296 18.39 -17.54 -2.77
CA LYS A 296 19.35 -18.07 -3.76
C LYS A 296 18.83 -17.93 -5.19
N GLY A 297 19.69 -17.46 -6.09
CA GLY A 297 19.33 -17.20 -7.50
C GLY A 297 18.75 -15.80 -7.75
N SER A 298 18.52 -15.01 -6.70
CA SER A 298 18.16 -13.61 -6.86
C SER A 298 19.39 -12.80 -7.27
N THR A 299 19.34 -12.13 -8.42
CA THR A 299 20.29 -11.07 -8.81
C THR A 299 20.02 -9.77 -8.05
N CYS A 300 19.46 -9.86 -6.84
CA CYS A 300 19.21 -8.74 -5.96
C CYS A 300 20.57 -8.24 -5.44
N ASN A 301 21.29 -7.53 -6.29
CA ASN A 301 22.23 -6.53 -5.82
C ASN A 301 21.39 -5.60 -4.94
N LEU A 302 21.54 -5.73 -3.62
CA LEU A 302 21.13 -4.68 -2.68
C LEU A 302 21.96 -3.46 -3.08
N GLU A 303 21.49 -2.66 -4.03
CA GLU A 303 22.22 -1.50 -4.51
C GLU A 303 22.34 -0.50 -3.36
N THR A 304 23.45 -0.58 -2.65
CA THR A 304 23.91 0.45 -1.73
C THR A 304 24.47 1.58 -2.59
N SER A 305 23.60 2.48 -3.08
CA SER A 305 24.08 3.70 -3.70
C SER A 305 24.84 4.53 -2.64
N ILE A 306 26.16 4.65 -2.81
CA ILE A 306 27.02 5.48 -1.96
C ILE A 306 26.68 6.94 -2.24
N ILE A 307 25.86 7.56 -1.39
CA ILE A 307 25.63 9.01 -1.44
C ILE A 307 26.87 9.69 -0.85
N LYS A 308 27.74 10.23 -1.70
CA LYS A 308 28.76 11.21 -1.28
C LYS A 308 28.04 12.53 -1.02
N GLU A 309 27.75 12.86 0.24
CA GLU A 309 27.36 14.22 0.59
C GLU A 309 28.46 15.20 0.15
N LYS A 310 28.11 16.19 -0.69
CA LYS A 310 29.00 17.30 -1.02
C LYS A 310 29.11 18.20 0.21
N GLU A 311 30.34 18.39 0.70
CA GLU A 311 30.66 19.32 1.78
C GLU A 311 30.14 20.73 1.50
N SER A 312 29.24 21.24 2.34
CA SER A 312 29.12 22.68 2.55
C SER A 312 30.34 23.13 3.38
N LYS A 313 31.20 23.94 2.80
CA LYS A 313 32.39 24.51 3.46
C LYS A 313 32.00 25.31 4.70
N SER A 314 32.16 24.73 5.89
CA SER A 314 32.32 25.50 7.13
C SER A 314 33.66 25.15 7.75
N LYS A 315 34.57 26.13 7.77
CA LYS A 315 35.84 26.08 8.48
C LYS A 315 35.57 25.82 9.96
N THR A 316 36.10 24.73 10.53
CA THR A 316 36.85 24.68 11.80
C THR A 316 37.38 23.27 12.00
N THR A 317 38.66 23.18 12.36
CA THR A 317 39.47 21.98 12.55
C THR A 317 38.99 21.12 13.72
N THR A 318 38.41 19.95 13.44
CA THR A 318 38.50 18.78 14.32
C THR A 318 38.27 17.51 13.48
N ARG A 319 39.20 16.55 13.54
CA ARG A 319 39.11 15.25 12.86
C ARG A 319 37.87 14.48 13.33
N ARG A 320 36.72 14.69 12.68
CA ARG A 320 35.55 13.80 12.79
C ARG A 320 35.74 12.64 11.80
N LYS A 321 35.70 11.42 12.32
CA LYS A 321 35.58 10.18 11.54
C LYS A 321 34.42 10.34 10.55
N LYS A 322 34.69 10.12 9.26
CA LYS A 322 33.66 9.96 8.22
C LYS A 322 32.76 8.79 8.64
N ASN A 323 31.57 9.08 9.17
CA ASN A 323 30.50 8.10 9.21
C ASN A 323 29.86 8.10 7.83
N VAL A 324 30.21 7.11 7.02
CA VAL A 324 29.49 6.80 5.78
C VAL A 324 28.11 6.28 6.21
N SER A 325 27.08 7.12 6.14
CA SER A 325 25.71 6.63 6.30
C SER A 325 25.32 5.93 5.00
N ASN A 326 25.40 4.60 4.98
CA ASN A 326 24.80 3.79 3.93
C ASN A 326 23.28 3.94 4.05
N LYS A 327 22.68 4.84 3.27
CA LYS A 327 21.23 4.92 3.16
C LYS A 327 20.79 3.73 2.30
N PHE A 328 20.19 2.74 2.94
CA PHE A 328 19.76 1.51 2.30
C PHE A 328 18.55 1.74 1.40
N MET A 329 18.57 1.07 0.24
CA MET A 329 17.43 0.86 -0.64
C MET A 329 16.58 -0.26 -0.07
N THR A 330 15.48 0.07 0.59
CA THR A 330 14.54 -0.94 1.10
C THR A 330 13.94 -1.70 -0.08
N LEU A 331 14.28 -2.98 -0.26
CA LEU A 331 13.60 -3.82 -1.26
C LEU A 331 12.11 -3.87 -0.90
N GLY A 332 11.24 -3.36 -1.78
CA GLY A 332 9.78 -3.42 -1.61
C GLY A 332 9.12 -2.25 -0.87
N LYS A 333 9.86 -1.28 -0.33
CA LYS A 333 9.34 0.09 -0.20
C LYS A 333 9.87 0.79 -1.44
N ASP A 334 9.01 0.97 -2.44
CA ASP A 334 9.32 1.90 -3.53
C ASP A 334 9.97 3.13 -2.91
N GLN A 335 11.06 3.61 -3.50
CA GLN A 335 11.40 5.01 -3.35
C GLN A 335 10.23 5.79 -3.93
N THR A 336 9.14 5.89 -3.17
CA THR A 336 8.12 6.87 -3.40
C THR A 336 8.86 8.17 -3.17
N VAL A 337 9.34 8.73 -4.27
CA VAL A 337 9.73 10.12 -4.30
C VAL A 337 8.54 10.82 -3.68
N SER A 338 8.76 11.53 -2.57
CA SER A 338 7.67 12.27 -1.92
C SER A 338 6.93 13.04 -2.99
N ILE A 339 5.60 13.04 -2.94
CA ILE A 339 4.74 13.70 -3.94
C ILE A 339 5.30 15.10 -4.29
N LEU A 340 5.79 15.84 -3.29
CA LEU A 340 6.42 17.15 -3.46
C LEU A 340 7.66 17.13 -4.37
N HIS A 341 8.55 16.16 -4.18
CA HIS A 341 9.71 15.96 -5.04
C HIS A 341 9.32 15.48 -6.42
N GLY A 342 8.28 14.63 -6.54
CA GLY A 342 7.76 14.16 -7.83
C GLY A 342 7.22 15.33 -8.65
N VAL A 343 6.36 16.14 -8.04
CA VAL A 343 5.83 17.38 -8.63
C VAL A 343 6.95 18.30 -9.07
N GLY A 344 7.98 18.50 -8.23
CA GLY A 344 9.13 19.32 -8.60
C GLY A 344 9.93 18.79 -9.80
N ARG A 345 10.05 17.46 -9.95
CA ARG A 345 10.72 16.83 -11.11
C ARG A 345 9.93 17.01 -12.41
N VAL A 346 8.59 17.01 -12.32
CA VAL A 346 7.70 17.18 -13.47
C VAL A 346 7.61 18.65 -13.89
N LEU A 347 7.42 19.56 -12.94
CA LEU A 347 7.21 20.99 -13.22
C LEU A 347 8.50 21.75 -13.53
N ASN A 348 9.66 21.23 -13.12
CA ASN A 348 10.97 21.79 -13.46
C ASN A 348 11.86 20.72 -14.11
N PRO A 349 11.56 20.32 -15.35
CA PRO A 349 12.32 19.32 -16.08
C PRO A 349 13.71 19.88 -16.39
N LYS A 350 14.75 19.25 -15.84
CA LYS A 350 16.15 19.61 -16.15
C LYS A 350 16.61 18.86 -17.39
N GLU A 351 17.06 19.57 -18.40
CA GLU A 351 17.71 18.98 -19.57
C GLU A 351 19.20 18.78 -19.34
N THR A 352 19.72 17.61 -19.70
CA THR A 352 21.16 17.35 -19.84
C THR A 352 21.48 17.17 -21.32
N VAL A 353 22.63 17.70 -21.75
CA VAL A 353 23.13 17.48 -23.11
C VAL A 353 24.01 16.24 -23.07
N THR A 354 23.62 15.20 -23.80
CA THR A 354 24.43 13.98 -23.94
C THR A 354 25.67 14.27 -24.80
N GLU A 355 26.70 13.40 -24.73
CA GLU A 355 27.95 13.56 -25.50
C GLU A 355 27.73 13.70 -27.02
N ASN A 356 26.59 13.22 -27.53
CA ASN A 356 26.18 13.30 -28.94
C ASN A 356 25.41 14.60 -29.29
N GLY A 357 25.31 15.57 -28.37
CA GLY A 357 24.59 16.83 -28.59
C GLY A 357 23.06 16.76 -28.49
N HIS A 358 22.50 15.59 -28.16
CA HIS A 358 21.06 15.42 -27.96
C HIS A 358 20.66 15.92 -26.56
N LYS A 359 19.53 16.61 -26.48
CA LYS A 359 18.92 17.02 -25.20
C LYS A 359 18.10 15.87 -24.64
N THR A 360 18.44 15.44 -23.43
CA THR A 360 17.71 14.39 -22.70
C THR A 360 17.23 14.92 -21.37
N LEU A 361 16.03 14.53 -20.94
CA LEU A 361 15.53 14.87 -19.61
C LEU A 361 16.37 14.14 -18.54
N THR A 362 16.68 14.83 -17.45
CA THR A 362 17.43 14.28 -16.31
C THR A 362 16.70 13.11 -15.64
N HIS A 363 15.37 13.14 -15.67
CA HIS A 363 14.49 12.09 -15.17
C HIS A 363 13.59 11.63 -16.31
N ASN A 364 13.51 10.31 -16.52
CA ASN A 364 12.60 9.76 -17.51
C ASN A 364 11.16 9.85 -16.97
N PRO A 365 10.18 10.33 -17.76
CA PRO A 365 8.77 10.28 -17.39
C PRO A 365 8.32 8.90 -16.88
N LYS A 366 8.82 7.81 -17.50
CA LYS A 366 8.49 6.43 -17.11
C LYS A 366 8.83 6.13 -15.65
N ASP A 367 10.01 6.54 -15.20
CA ASP A 367 10.47 6.29 -13.82
C ASP A 367 9.61 7.04 -12.79
N ILE A 368 9.12 8.23 -13.15
CA ILE A 368 8.22 9.02 -12.31
C ILE A 368 6.85 8.35 -12.24
N ILE A 369 6.34 7.89 -13.39
CA ILE A 369 5.03 7.23 -13.48
C ILE A 369 5.00 5.99 -12.60
N GLU A 370 6.00 5.10 -12.72
CA GLU A 370 6.09 3.87 -11.92
C GLU A 370 5.97 4.12 -10.41
N GLN A 371 6.49 5.25 -9.91
CA GLN A 371 6.44 5.61 -8.49
C GLN A 371 5.06 6.09 -8.01
N PHE A 372 4.22 6.60 -8.91
CA PHE A 372 2.91 7.19 -8.58
C PHE A 372 1.71 6.39 -9.13
N LEU A 373 1.95 5.24 -9.78
CA LEU A 373 0.91 4.32 -10.26
C LEU A 373 -0.08 3.86 -9.18
N SER A 374 0.35 3.84 -7.91
CA SER A 374 -0.53 3.45 -6.80
C SER A 374 -1.64 4.47 -6.53
N HIS A 375 -1.41 5.75 -6.82
CA HIS A 375 -2.34 6.85 -6.55
C HIS A 375 -2.28 7.93 -7.64
N PRO A 376 -2.63 7.59 -8.90
CA PRO A 376 -2.40 8.46 -10.06
C PRO A 376 -3.22 9.75 -9.98
N SER A 377 -4.51 9.69 -9.63
CA SER A 377 -5.37 10.86 -9.49
C SER A 377 -4.87 11.83 -8.40
N SER A 378 -4.30 11.30 -7.31
CA SER A 378 -3.74 12.16 -6.26
C SER A 378 -2.56 12.96 -6.80
N PHE A 379 -1.63 12.30 -7.48
CA PHE A 379 -0.46 12.94 -8.04
C PHE A 379 -0.81 13.98 -9.12
N VAL A 380 -1.73 13.65 -10.03
CA VAL A 380 -2.20 14.59 -11.07
C VAL A 380 -2.90 15.81 -10.46
N ASN A 381 -3.69 15.64 -9.40
CA ASN A 381 -4.29 16.78 -8.68
C ASN A 381 -3.22 17.73 -8.09
N PHE A 382 -2.10 17.19 -7.58
CA PHE A 382 -0.98 18.02 -7.15
C PHE A 382 -0.31 18.75 -8.32
N LEU A 383 -0.18 18.11 -9.49
CA LEU A 383 0.34 18.79 -10.68
C LEU A 383 -0.61 19.92 -11.13
N HIS A 384 -1.92 19.66 -11.15
CA HIS A 384 -2.95 20.61 -11.55
C HIS A 384 -2.98 21.86 -10.68
N GLU A 385 -2.79 21.76 -9.35
CA GLU A 385 -2.74 22.97 -8.52
C GLU A 385 -1.45 23.79 -8.67
N ASN A 386 -0.37 23.16 -9.13
CA ASN A 386 0.97 23.76 -9.05
C ASN A 386 1.57 24.11 -10.40
N TYR A 387 0.97 23.72 -11.54
CA TYR A 387 1.61 23.96 -12.84
C TYR A 387 1.68 25.46 -13.19
N LEU A 388 0.60 26.23 -13.05
CA LEU A 388 0.55 27.64 -13.49
C LEU A 388 1.74 28.51 -13.02
N PRO A 389 2.14 28.53 -11.73
CA PRO A 389 3.28 29.34 -11.29
C PRO A 389 4.64 28.96 -11.90
N HIS A 390 4.77 27.75 -12.46
CA HIS A 390 6.03 27.22 -12.98
C HIS A 390 6.21 27.44 -14.49
N PHE A 391 5.17 27.94 -15.17
CA PHE A 391 5.19 28.22 -16.59
C PHE A 391 5.34 29.71 -16.83
N SER A 392 6.19 30.09 -17.79
CA SER A 392 6.43 31.51 -18.13
C SER A 392 5.68 31.97 -19.37
N GLY A 393 5.38 31.06 -20.31
CA GLY A 393 4.67 31.36 -21.57
C GLY A 393 3.22 30.88 -21.55
N THR A 394 2.30 31.69 -22.08
CA THR A 394 0.87 31.34 -22.18
C THR A 394 0.59 30.17 -23.12
N TYR A 395 1.39 30.01 -24.18
CA TYR A 395 1.26 28.87 -25.11
C TYR A 395 1.69 27.55 -24.47
N ASP A 396 2.76 27.58 -23.67
CA ASP A 396 3.23 26.41 -22.92
C ASP A 396 2.17 25.99 -21.86
N VAL A 397 1.48 26.98 -21.26
CA VAL A 397 0.36 26.74 -20.33
C VAL A 397 -0.83 26.07 -21.02
N ASP A 398 -1.17 26.49 -22.24
CA ASP A 398 -2.28 25.92 -23.01
C ASP A 398 -2.02 24.44 -23.37
N GLU A 399 -0.80 24.12 -23.79
CA GLU A 399 -0.36 22.74 -24.06
C GLU A 399 -0.41 21.88 -22.79
N ALA A 400 0.05 22.42 -21.66
CA ALA A 400 -0.02 21.75 -20.36
C ALA A 400 -1.46 21.55 -19.85
N ALA A 401 -2.33 22.54 -20.03
CA ALA A 401 -3.74 22.48 -19.63
C ALA A 401 -4.49 21.42 -20.44
N THR A 402 -4.21 21.32 -21.75
CA THR A 402 -4.76 20.28 -22.62
C THR A 402 -4.35 18.89 -22.14
N ALA A 403 -3.04 18.68 -21.88
CA ALA A 403 -2.54 17.41 -21.37
C ALA A 403 -3.15 17.02 -20.00
N LEU A 404 -3.34 17.99 -19.10
CA LEU A 404 -4.01 17.75 -17.83
C LEU A 404 -5.49 17.40 -17.99
N SER A 405 -6.19 18.03 -18.93
CA SER A 405 -7.60 17.73 -19.23
C SER A 405 -7.76 16.32 -19.81
N ASP A 406 -6.90 15.93 -20.75
CA ASP A 406 -6.90 14.59 -21.32
C ASP A 406 -6.58 13.54 -20.25
N ALA A 407 -5.60 13.83 -19.40
CA ALA A 407 -5.27 12.97 -18.27
C ALA A 407 -6.44 12.78 -17.30
N ASP A 408 -7.17 13.85 -16.95
CA ASP A 408 -8.32 13.77 -16.05
C ASP A 408 -9.44 12.91 -16.66
N CYS A 409 -9.71 13.05 -17.96
CA CYS A 409 -10.66 12.21 -18.68
C CYS A 409 -10.27 10.73 -18.64
N MET A 410 -8.99 10.41 -18.80
CA MET A 410 -8.50 9.02 -18.73
C MET A 410 -8.54 8.47 -17.30
N LEU A 411 -8.23 9.31 -16.31
CA LEU A 411 -8.26 8.94 -14.90
C LEU A 411 -9.68 8.75 -14.36
N ALA A 412 -10.69 9.32 -15.02
CA ALA A 412 -12.09 9.11 -14.67
C ALA A 412 -12.53 7.65 -14.86
N GLU A 413 -11.94 6.93 -15.82
CA GLU A 413 -12.20 5.51 -16.04
C GLU A 413 -11.31 4.66 -15.11
N TRP A 414 -11.72 4.55 -13.85
CA TRP A 414 -11.00 3.83 -12.80
C TRP A 414 -11.10 2.30 -12.92
N ARG A 415 -12.02 1.78 -13.73
CA ARG A 415 -12.23 0.34 -13.92
C ARG A 415 -11.10 -0.29 -14.74
N GLU A 416 -10.52 0.47 -15.66
CA GLU A 416 -9.47 0.03 -16.55
C GLU A 416 -8.11 0.51 -16.04
N GLN A 417 -7.27 -0.40 -15.57
CA GLN A 417 -5.93 -0.08 -15.06
C GLN A 417 -5.05 0.61 -16.13
N ILE A 418 -5.25 0.23 -17.39
CA ILE A 418 -4.58 0.82 -18.54
C ILE A 418 -4.87 2.33 -18.61
N CYS A 419 -6.14 2.73 -18.48
CA CYS A 419 -6.52 4.14 -18.50
C CYS A 419 -5.86 4.94 -17.36
N GLN A 420 -5.68 4.33 -16.20
CA GLN A 420 -5.00 4.97 -15.07
C GLN A 420 -3.51 5.23 -15.33
N GLU A 421 -2.81 4.23 -15.89
CA GLU A 421 -1.39 4.35 -16.26
C GLU A 421 -1.20 5.38 -17.38
N TYR A 422 -1.99 5.30 -18.45
CA TYR A 422 -1.89 6.24 -19.56
C TYR A 422 -2.32 7.66 -19.17
N GLY A 423 -3.34 7.84 -18.32
CA GLY A 423 -3.73 9.15 -17.82
C GLY A 423 -2.59 9.81 -17.03
N LEU A 424 -1.93 9.04 -16.16
CA LEU A 424 -0.73 9.50 -15.46
C LEU A 424 0.41 9.82 -16.43
N TYR A 425 0.61 8.99 -17.46
CA TYR A 425 1.62 9.21 -18.50
C TYR A 425 1.39 10.52 -19.25
N THR A 426 0.15 10.78 -19.66
CA THR A 426 -0.26 11.98 -20.38
C THR A 426 -0.02 13.23 -19.54
N ALA A 427 -0.38 13.21 -18.25
CA ALA A 427 -0.12 14.33 -17.35
C ALA A 427 1.40 14.58 -17.17
N VAL A 428 2.16 13.54 -16.80
CA VAL A 428 3.59 13.66 -16.48
C VAL A 428 4.39 14.07 -17.71
N SER A 429 4.24 13.33 -18.82
CA SER A 429 5.00 13.60 -20.04
C SER A 429 4.54 14.90 -20.69
N GLY A 430 3.24 15.18 -20.70
CA GLY A 430 2.68 16.41 -21.25
C GLY A 430 3.21 17.65 -20.55
N LEU A 431 3.22 17.67 -19.21
CA LEU A 431 3.78 18.80 -18.45
C LEU A 431 5.29 18.98 -18.63
N MET A 432 6.04 17.88 -18.65
CA MET A 432 7.49 17.92 -18.85
C MET A 432 7.88 18.42 -20.25
N LEU A 433 7.07 18.11 -21.27
CA LEU A 433 7.31 18.54 -22.66
C LEU A 433 6.77 19.95 -22.94
N ALA A 434 5.64 20.32 -22.33
CA ALA A 434 5.03 21.63 -22.50
C ALA A 434 5.88 22.74 -21.87
N ASN A 435 6.52 22.49 -20.72
CA ASN A 435 7.31 23.52 -20.02
C ASN A 435 8.70 23.72 -20.65
N LYS A 436 8.75 24.38 -21.81
CA LYS A 436 9.99 24.68 -22.56
C LYS A 436 10.82 25.78 -21.90
N SER A 437 10.18 26.60 -21.06
CA SER A 437 10.78 27.77 -20.42
C SER A 437 10.35 27.87 -18.94
N PRO A 438 10.83 26.94 -18.08
CA PRO A 438 10.42 26.87 -16.68
C PRO A 438 10.83 28.13 -15.93
N VAL A 439 9.93 28.62 -15.08
CA VAL A 439 10.21 29.77 -14.21
C VAL A 439 11.36 29.40 -13.25
N PRO A 440 12.47 30.16 -13.23
CA PRO A 440 13.65 29.80 -12.44
C PRO A 440 13.49 30.10 -10.94
N ALA A 441 12.42 30.80 -10.55
CA ALA A 441 12.13 31.14 -9.16
C ALA A 441 11.66 29.91 -8.37
N TRP A 442 12.05 29.85 -7.09
CA TRP A 442 11.56 28.80 -6.19
C TRP A 442 10.09 29.05 -5.85
N ASN A 443 9.23 28.11 -6.26
CA ASN A 443 7.81 28.11 -5.93
C ASN A 443 7.49 26.96 -4.96
N PRO A 444 6.88 27.23 -3.79
CA PRO A 444 6.47 26.19 -2.87
C PRO A 444 5.30 25.38 -3.46
N VAL A 445 5.41 24.05 -3.42
CA VAL A 445 4.33 23.14 -3.81
C VAL A 445 3.19 23.22 -2.78
N ARG A 446 1.98 23.49 -3.26
CA ARG A 446 0.75 23.56 -2.47
C ARG A 446 -0.05 22.27 -2.61
N GLY A 447 -0.77 21.90 -1.56
CA GLY A 447 -1.68 20.75 -1.62
C GLY A 447 -2.88 21.02 -2.54
N PRO A 448 -3.43 19.99 -3.20
CA PRO A 448 -4.62 20.12 -4.02
C PRO A 448 -5.75 20.66 -3.16
N LYS A 449 -6.33 21.81 -3.54
CA LYS A 449 -7.57 22.25 -2.91
C LYS A 449 -8.64 21.26 -3.30
N ASN A 450 -9.40 20.74 -2.32
CA ASN A 450 -10.48 19.78 -2.57
C ASN A 450 -11.49 20.35 -3.57
N MET A 451 -11.27 20.06 -4.85
CA MET A 451 -12.18 20.29 -5.96
C MET A 451 -13.20 19.16 -5.97
N LYS A 452 -13.78 18.82 -4.80
CA LYS A 452 -15.02 18.06 -4.76
C LYS A 452 -16.07 18.95 -5.42
N VAL A 453 -16.25 18.78 -6.72
CA VAL A 453 -17.38 19.36 -7.44
C VAL A 453 -18.61 18.69 -6.84
N ILE A 454 -19.27 19.41 -5.93
CA ILE A 454 -20.54 18.97 -5.39
C ILE A 454 -21.54 19.39 -6.46
N TYR A 455 -21.93 18.43 -7.28
CA TYR A 455 -23.04 18.63 -8.18
C TYR A 455 -24.31 18.80 -7.35
N PRO A 456 -25.15 19.79 -7.66
CA PRO A 456 -26.46 19.90 -7.05
C PRO A 456 -27.24 18.61 -7.33
N THR A 457 -27.99 18.14 -6.34
CA THR A 457 -28.93 17.03 -6.54
C THR A 457 -29.97 17.42 -7.59
N LEU A 458 -30.62 16.44 -8.23
CA LEU A 458 -31.68 16.68 -9.23
C LEU A 458 -32.81 17.61 -8.70
N GLN A 459 -33.09 17.55 -7.39
CA GLN A 459 -34.04 18.45 -6.74
C GLN A 459 -33.48 19.87 -6.61
N GLU A 460 -32.22 20.03 -6.19
CA GLU A 460 -31.55 21.33 -6.07
C GLU A 460 -31.33 22.00 -7.44
N LEU A 461 -31.06 21.23 -8.49
CA LEU A 461 -30.90 21.73 -9.87
C LEU A 461 -32.12 22.54 -10.35
N SER A 462 -33.33 22.10 -9.98
CA SER A 462 -34.57 22.79 -10.33
C SER A 462 -34.80 24.10 -9.55
N LEU A 463 -34.04 24.30 -8.48
CA LEU A 463 -34.14 25.45 -7.58
C LEU A 463 -32.98 26.45 -7.77
N LEU A 464 -32.04 26.17 -8.67
CA LEU A 464 -30.94 27.08 -8.97
C LEU A 464 -31.40 28.17 -9.95
N ASP A 465 -31.25 29.42 -9.53
CA ASP A 465 -31.43 30.56 -10.43
C ASP A 465 -30.39 30.51 -11.56
N PRO A 466 -30.76 30.93 -12.79
CA PRO A 466 -29.79 31.14 -13.86
C PRO A 466 -28.68 32.06 -13.36
N ASN A 467 -27.42 31.68 -13.56
CA ASN A 467 -26.22 32.47 -13.25
C ASN A 467 -25.78 32.52 -11.77
N VAL A 468 -26.21 31.58 -10.91
CA VAL A 468 -25.75 31.54 -9.50
C VAL A 468 -24.56 30.60 -9.30
N LEU A 469 -23.47 31.18 -8.79
CA LEU A 469 -22.29 30.47 -8.32
C LEU A 469 -22.55 29.95 -6.88
N TYR A 470 -23.13 28.76 -6.73
CA TYR A 470 -23.33 28.21 -5.39
C TYR A 470 -21.98 27.77 -4.79
N LYS A 471 -21.56 28.45 -3.71
CA LYS A 471 -20.40 28.10 -2.87
C LYS A 471 -19.09 27.81 -3.64
N GLY A 472 -18.83 28.56 -4.72
CA GLY A 472 -17.56 28.49 -5.45
C GLY A 472 -17.29 27.17 -6.17
N LYS A 473 -18.31 26.34 -6.44
CA LYS A 473 -18.12 24.97 -6.93
C LYS A 473 -19.07 24.49 -8.02
N THR A 474 -19.95 25.35 -8.54
CA THR A 474 -20.83 25.01 -9.69
C THR A 474 -20.86 26.18 -10.67
N LEU A 475 -20.49 25.92 -11.93
CA LEU A 475 -20.63 26.88 -13.03
C LEU A 475 -21.91 26.52 -13.81
N VAL A 476 -22.92 27.37 -13.72
CA VAL A 476 -23.91 27.53 -14.78
C VAL A 476 -23.56 28.86 -15.44
N THR A 477 -22.86 28.82 -16.56
CA THR A 477 -22.40 30.03 -17.25
C THR A 477 -23.10 30.22 -18.58
N ASP A 478 -23.62 31.43 -18.79
CA ASP A 478 -23.82 31.97 -20.13
C ASP A 478 -22.50 32.50 -20.72
N TYR A 479 -22.48 32.64 -22.05
CA TYR A 479 -21.32 33.06 -22.82
C TYR A 479 -20.81 34.46 -22.42
N SER A 480 -21.71 35.36 -22.02
CA SER A 480 -21.37 36.72 -21.58
C SER A 480 -20.57 36.77 -20.29
N THR A 481 -20.87 35.89 -19.34
CA THR A 481 -20.17 35.84 -18.05
C THR A 481 -18.78 35.22 -18.21
N TYR A 482 -18.66 34.18 -19.05
CA TYR A 482 -17.36 33.60 -19.44
C TYR A 482 -16.42 34.66 -20.05
N HIS A 483 -16.92 35.49 -20.95
CA HIS A 483 -16.13 36.54 -21.59
C HIS A 483 -15.63 37.62 -20.62
N LYS A 484 -16.37 37.91 -19.54
CA LYS A 484 -15.96 38.87 -18.50
C LYS A 484 -14.86 38.32 -17.58
N ILE A 485 -14.94 37.04 -17.22
CA ILE A 485 -13.96 36.38 -16.32
C ILE A 485 -12.59 36.22 -16.98
N ILE A 486 -12.55 35.97 -18.30
CA ILE A 486 -11.27 35.83 -19.03
C ILE A 486 -10.63 37.19 -19.34
N SER A 487 -11.41 38.26 -19.38
CA SER A 487 -10.90 39.62 -19.62
C SER A 487 -10.35 40.34 -18.38
N SER A 488 -10.51 39.74 -17.18
CA SER A 488 -10.02 40.26 -15.90
C SER A 488 -8.77 39.50 -15.45
#